data_AF-A0A843BXG5-F1
#
_entry.id   AF-A0A843BXG5-F1
#
_cell.length_a   1.000
_cell.length_b   1.000
_cell.length_c   1.000
_cell.angle_alpha   90.00
_cell.angle_beta   90.00
_cell.angle_gamma   90.00
#
_symmetry.space_group_name_H-M   'P 1'
#
loop_
_entity.id
_entity.type
_entity.pdbx_description
1 polymer ?
#
loop_
_entity_poly.entity_id
_entity_poly.type
_entity_poly.pdbx_seq_one_letter_code
_entity_poly.pdbx_strand_id
1 'polypeptide(L)'
;MLRDGIVLIERQILSLGLIERELYQLYSSLSEKVEDLAAKSLFAYIATDSLKHSKILVTIIEEAGGSRVREQDCDENIRYNIELITTLSTDVSKREIIGREELISLIDTLAGFESLLYDEYSKAFHLETTQFRKDEGNKSHESDLDIFSLIINDEDLHKRILISVVSLCDKKLDFKNNAPIFKYQNPDRW
;
A
#
# COMPACT_ATOMS: atom_id res chain seq x y z
N MET A 1 6.37 -8.25 -32.28
CA MET A 1 5.34 -9.09 -31.61
C MET A 1 5.77 -9.55 -30.22
N LEU A 2 6.72 -10.48 -30.03
CA LEU A 2 7.16 -10.84 -28.65
C LEU A 2 7.84 -9.68 -27.89
N ARG A 3 8.54 -8.81 -28.61
CA ARG A 3 9.27 -7.66 -28.05
C ARG A 3 8.36 -6.56 -27.51
N ASP A 4 7.17 -6.41 -28.08
CA ASP A 4 6.25 -5.32 -27.75
C ASP A 4 5.42 -5.65 -26.48
N GLY A 5 5.18 -6.94 -26.23
CA GLY A 5 4.52 -7.42 -25.00
C GLY A 5 5.40 -7.26 -23.76
N ILE A 6 6.69 -7.58 -23.84
CA ILE A 6 7.62 -7.44 -22.70
C ILE A 6 7.72 -5.98 -22.23
N VAL A 7 7.82 -5.04 -23.18
CA VAL A 7 7.90 -3.60 -22.87
C VAL A 7 6.61 -3.09 -22.21
N LEU A 8 5.45 -3.64 -22.59
CA LEU A 8 4.17 -3.27 -21.98
C LEU A 8 4.11 -3.68 -20.50
N ILE A 9 4.60 -4.87 -20.20
CA ILE A 9 4.61 -5.46 -18.84
C ILE A 9 5.59 -4.70 -17.95
N GLU A 10 6.83 -4.49 -18.43
CA GLU A 10 7.84 -3.69 -17.73
C GLU A 10 7.30 -2.29 -17.40
N ARG A 11 6.61 -1.67 -18.35
CA ARG A 11 5.98 -0.36 -18.17
C ARG A 11 4.90 -0.37 -17.10
N GLN A 12 4.06 -1.39 -17.09
CA GLN A 12 2.97 -1.51 -16.13
C GLN A 12 3.49 -1.75 -14.71
N ILE A 13 4.46 -2.67 -14.54
CA ILE A 13 5.11 -2.93 -13.25
C ILE A 13 5.83 -1.67 -12.74
N LEU A 14 6.55 -0.97 -13.61
CA LEU A 14 7.21 0.29 -13.25
C LEU A 14 6.19 1.34 -12.80
N SER A 15 5.13 1.52 -13.57
CA SER A 15 4.04 2.47 -13.28
C SER A 15 3.44 2.24 -11.89
N LEU A 16 3.15 0.98 -11.56
CA LEU A 16 2.57 0.60 -10.27
C LEU A 16 3.57 0.81 -9.13
N GLY A 17 4.83 0.44 -9.33
CA GLY A 17 5.89 0.67 -8.33
C GLY A 17 6.11 2.15 -8.02
N LEU A 18 5.88 3.04 -8.98
CA LEU A 18 5.92 4.49 -8.78
C LEU A 18 4.72 5.00 -7.99
N ILE A 19 3.50 4.57 -8.31
CA ILE A 19 2.30 4.93 -7.54
C ILE A 19 2.48 4.52 -6.07
N GLU A 20 2.90 3.28 -5.83
CA GLU A 20 3.16 2.75 -4.49
C GLU A 20 4.19 3.56 -3.70
N ARG A 21 5.23 4.04 -4.38
CA ARG A 21 6.25 4.90 -3.77
C ARG A 21 5.67 6.24 -3.32
N GLU A 22 4.81 6.84 -4.14
CA GLU A 22 4.18 8.11 -3.80
C GLU A 22 3.10 7.94 -2.71
N LEU A 23 2.34 6.85 -2.74
CA LEU A 23 1.40 6.51 -1.67
C LEU A 23 2.09 6.23 -0.35
N TYR A 24 3.25 5.55 -0.37
CA TYR A 24 4.09 5.42 0.82
C TYR A 24 4.41 6.78 1.45
N GLN A 25 4.81 7.78 0.65
CA GLN A 25 5.12 9.11 1.18
C GLN A 25 3.88 9.80 1.76
N LEU A 26 2.75 9.70 1.06
CA LEU A 26 1.47 10.26 1.50
C LEU A 26 1.01 9.63 2.81
N TYR A 27 0.95 8.30 2.89
CA TYR A 27 0.52 7.58 4.09
C TYR A 27 1.49 7.76 5.26
N SER A 28 2.80 7.83 5.00
CA SER A 28 3.78 8.17 6.03
C SER A 28 3.49 9.56 6.61
N SER A 29 3.27 10.56 5.74
CA SER A 29 2.93 11.91 6.17
C SER A 29 1.63 11.95 6.97
N LEU A 30 0.59 11.23 6.52
CA LEU A 30 -0.66 11.11 7.26
C LEU A 30 -0.45 10.49 8.64
N SER A 31 0.35 9.42 8.74
CA SER A 31 0.62 8.73 10.01
C SER A 31 1.27 9.64 11.07
N GLU A 32 2.04 10.64 10.64
CA GLU A 32 2.66 11.61 11.54
C GLU A 32 1.67 12.71 11.97
N LYS A 33 0.79 13.12 11.05
CA LYS A 33 -0.02 14.34 11.15
C LYS A 33 -1.44 14.14 11.70
N VAL A 34 -2.06 12.98 11.53
CA VAL A 34 -3.43 12.76 12.03
C VAL A 34 -3.48 12.81 13.56
N GLU A 35 -4.53 13.35 14.16
CA GLU A 35 -4.60 13.49 15.63
C GLU A 35 -4.79 12.14 16.34
N ASP A 36 -5.64 11.28 15.79
CA ASP A 36 -6.07 10.03 16.42
C ASP A 36 -5.02 8.92 16.33
N LEU A 37 -4.71 8.28 17.46
CA LEU A 37 -3.67 7.25 17.55
C LEU A 37 -4.01 6.00 16.74
N ALA A 38 -5.28 5.59 16.67
CA ALA A 38 -5.68 4.44 15.87
C ALA A 38 -5.44 4.73 14.39
N ALA A 39 -5.86 5.91 13.92
CA ALA A 39 -5.60 6.37 12.57
C ALA A 39 -4.10 6.44 12.26
N LYS A 40 -3.27 6.98 13.17
CA LYS A 40 -1.80 7.00 13.00
C LYS A 40 -1.24 5.61 12.72
N SER A 41 -1.60 4.63 13.55
CA SER A 41 -1.10 3.26 13.42
C SER A 41 -1.57 2.58 12.13
N LEU A 42 -2.82 2.81 11.72
CA LEU A 42 -3.36 2.25 10.48
C LEU A 42 -2.72 2.88 9.24
N PHE A 43 -2.46 4.19 9.24
CA PHE A 43 -1.71 4.81 8.14
C PHE A 43 -0.26 4.36 8.08
N ALA A 44 0.41 4.18 9.22
CA ALA A 44 1.77 3.63 9.25
C ALA A 44 1.81 2.18 8.71
N TYR A 45 0.77 1.39 9.00
CA TYR A 45 0.60 0.05 8.45
C TYR A 45 0.50 0.10 6.92
N ILE A 46 -0.45 0.87 6.38
CA ILE A 46 -0.64 0.99 4.92
C ILE A 46 0.63 1.52 4.26
N ALA A 47 1.27 2.55 4.83
CA ALA A 47 2.53 3.09 4.30
C ALA A 47 3.62 2.00 4.20
N THR A 48 3.74 1.15 5.21
CA THR A 48 4.72 0.07 5.23
C THR A 48 4.45 -0.94 4.10
N ASP A 49 3.18 -1.27 3.88
CA ASP A 49 2.77 -2.17 2.80
C ASP A 49 2.99 -1.53 1.41
N SER A 50 2.67 -0.25 1.20
CA SER A 50 2.99 0.42 -0.07
C SER A 50 4.49 0.44 -0.37
N LEU A 51 5.33 0.68 0.65
CA LEU A 51 6.79 0.60 0.49
C LEU A 51 7.24 -0.83 0.14
N LYS A 52 6.64 -1.84 0.78
CA LYS A 52 6.89 -3.26 0.50
C LYS A 52 6.55 -3.57 -0.96
N HIS A 53 5.38 -3.15 -1.44
CA HIS A 53 4.94 -3.39 -2.82
C HIS A 53 5.88 -2.72 -3.82
N SER A 54 6.19 -1.43 -3.64
CA SER A 54 7.13 -0.70 -4.50
C SER A 54 8.48 -1.42 -4.62
N LYS A 55 9.04 -1.87 -3.49
CA LYS A 55 10.30 -2.63 -3.47
C LYS A 55 10.21 -3.95 -4.21
N ILE A 56 9.14 -4.72 -4.00
CA ILE A 56 8.94 -6.00 -4.68
C ILE A 56 8.90 -5.78 -6.20
N LEU A 57 8.14 -4.80 -6.68
CA LEU A 57 8.00 -4.51 -8.12
C LEU A 57 9.33 -4.06 -8.74
N VAL A 58 10.11 -3.23 -8.04
CA VAL A 58 11.46 -2.84 -8.47
C VAL A 58 12.38 -4.07 -8.53
N THR A 59 12.37 -4.93 -7.51
CA THR A 59 13.17 -6.16 -7.52
C THR A 59 12.80 -7.07 -8.69
N ILE A 60 11.51 -7.23 -9.00
CA ILE A 60 11.06 -8.01 -10.16
C ILE A 60 11.66 -7.46 -11.47
N ILE A 61 11.62 -6.13 -11.65
CA ILE A 61 12.22 -5.47 -12.82
C ILE A 61 13.73 -5.69 -12.89
N GLU A 62 14.43 -5.54 -11.76
CA GLU A 62 15.89 -5.70 -11.69
C GLU A 62 16.31 -7.14 -12.03
N GLU A 63 15.64 -8.13 -11.44
CA GLU A 63 15.89 -9.55 -11.69
C GLU A 63 15.51 -9.97 -13.13
N ALA A 64 14.57 -9.26 -13.77
CA ALA A 64 14.24 -9.44 -15.19
C ALA A 64 15.30 -8.86 -16.16
N GLY A 65 16.41 -8.31 -15.64
CA GLY A 65 17.48 -7.69 -16.43
C GLY A 65 17.37 -6.16 -16.52
N GLY A 66 16.58 -5.54 -15.64
CA GLY A 66 16.34 -4.11 -15.56
C GLY A 66 15.28 -3.61 -16.54
N SER A 67 14.73 -2.42 -16.26
CA SER A 67 13.73 -1.79 -17.12
C SER A 67 14.41 -0.98 -18.23
N ARG A 68 13.91 -1.12 -19.47
CA ARG A 68 14.22 -0.18 -20.56
C ARG A 68 13.27 1.01 -20.57
N VAL A 69 12.17 0.89 -19.84
CA VAL A 69 11.11 1.88 -19.66
C VAL A 69 11.50 2.85 -18.56
N ARG A 70 11.16 4.12 -18.76
CA ARG A 70 11.38 5.22 -17.80
C ARG A 70 10.04 5.72 -17.26
N GLU A 71 10.07 6.49 -16.17
CA GLU A 71 8.86 7.07 -15.57
C GLU A 71 8.04 7.86 -16.60
N GLN A 72 8.70 8.58 -17.51
CA GLN A 72 8.05 9.34 -18.59
C GLN A 72 7.25 8.47 -19.59
N ASP A 73 7.54 7.17 -19.65
CA ASP A 73 6.89 6.24 -20.57
C ASP A 73 5.60 5.66 -19.98
N CYS A 74 5.28 5.93 -18.71
CA CYS A 74 4.03 5.53 -18.07
C CYS A 74 2.81 6.14 -18.78
N ASP A 75 1.70 5.41 -18.77
CA ASP A 75 0.45 5.87 -19.38
C ASP A 75 -0.07 7.15 -18.71
N GLU A 76 -0.78 7.99 -19.47
CA GLU A 76 -1.26 9.30 -19.00
C GLU A 76 -2.08 9.23 -17.70
N ASN A 77 -2.93 8.20 -17.58
CA ASN A 77 -3.73 7.99 -16.37
C ASN A 77 -2.86 7.73 -15.13
N ILE A 78 -1.77 6.98 -15.27
CA ILE A 78 -0.83 6.72 -14.16
C ILE A 78 -0.15 8.02 -13.75
N ARG A 79 0.36 8.79 -14.72
CA ARG A 79 1.03 10.06 -14.45
C ARG A 79 0.08 11.05 -13.76
N TYR A 80 -1.17 11.13 -14.19
CA TYR A 80 -2.19 11.93 -13.55
C TYR A 80 -2.42 11.53 -12.08
N ASN A 81 -2.51 10.24 -11.78
CA ASN A 81 -2.68 9.77 -10.40
C ASN A 81 -1.44 10.06 -9.55
N ILE A 82 -0.24 9.89 -10.09
CA ILE A 82 1.01 10.29 -9.43
C ILE A 82 0.96 11.79 -9.07
N GLU A 83 0.63 12.66 -10.02
CA GLU A 83 0.52 14.10 -9.77
C GLU A 83 -0.52 14.43 -8.70
N LEU A 84 -1.67 13.74 -8.70
CA LEU A 84 -2.71 13.92 -7.70
C LEU A 84 -2.23 13.49 -6.30
N ILE A 85 -1.55 12.35 -6.21
CA ILE A 85 -0.97 11.84 -4.95
C ILE A 85 0.11 12.79 -4.44
N THR A 86 1.03 13.24 -5.30
CA THR A 86 2.09 14.18 -4.92
C THR A 86 1.52 15.54 -4.49
N THR A 87 0.47 16.02 -5.15
CA THR A 87 -0.24 17.26 -4.75
C THR A 87 -0.86 17.09 -3.38
N LEU A 88 -1.57 15.99 -3.15
CA LEU A 88 -2.19 15.71 -1.86
C LEU A 88 -1.15 15.54 -0.75
N SER A 89 -0.05 14.83 -1.02
CA SER A 89 1.08 14.66 -0.10
C SER A 89 1.68 16.01 0.28
N THR A 90 1.86 16.89 -0.70
CA THR A 90 2.33 18.27 -0.48
C THR A 90 1.37 19.04 0.42
N ASP A 91 0.06 18.94 0.21
CA ASP A 91 -0.93 19.63 1.03
C ASP A 91 -1.00 19.07 2.47
N VAL A 92 -0.93 17.76 2.63
CA VAL A 92 -0.81 17.08 3.94
C VAL A 92 0.45 17.54 4.67
N SER A 93 1.58 17.63 3.97
CA SER A 93 2.87 18.01 4.59
C SER A 93 2.88 19.42 5.19
N LYS A 94 2.08 20.34 4.61
CA LYS A 94 1.91 21.72 5.10
C LYS A 94 1.05 21.81 6.35
N ARG A 95 0.29 20.76 6.68
CA ARG A 95 -0.51 20.72 7.90
C ARG A 95 0.39 20.45 9.11
N GLU A 96 0.06 21.06 10.23
CA GLU A 96 0.68 20.71 11.51
C GLU A 96 0.03 19.45 12.09
N ILE A 97 -1.31 19.46 12.15
CA ILE A 97 -2.15 18.35 12.59
C ILE A 97 -3.37 18.25 11.66
N ILE A 98 -3.80 17.03 11.35
CA ILE A 98 -5.02 16.73 10.60
C ILE A 98 -6.08 16.23 11.59
N GLY A 99 -7.11 17.04 11.78
CA GLY A 99 -8.26 16.70 12.63
C GLY A 99 -9.26 15.77 11.93
N ARG A 100 -10.26 15.30 12.68
CA ARG A 100 -11.25 14.31 12.21
C ARG A 100 -12.00 14.72 10.94
N GLU A 101 -12.50 15.95 10.86
CA GLU A 101 -13.31 16.39 9.71
C GLU A 101 -12.48 16.42 8.41
N GLU A 102 -11.25 16.93 8.50
CA GLU A 102 -10.30 16.92 7.38
C GLU A 102 -9.88 15.48 7.04
N LEU A 103 -9.65 14.63 8.04
CA LEU A 103 -9.35 13.22 7.78
C LEU A 103 -10.49 12.53 7.02
N ILE A 104 -11.74 12.74 7.43
CA ILE A 104 -12.91 12.15 6.77
C ILE A 104 -13.01 12.60 5.32
N SER A 105 -12.72 13.86 5.01
CA SER A 105 -12.76 14.34 3.61
C SER A 105 -11.66 13.76 2.73
N LEU A 106 -10.59 13.21 3.33
CA LEU A 106 -9.52 12.53 2.60
C LEU A 106 -9.81 11.05 2.34
N ILE A 107 -10.57 10.37 3.21
CA ILE A 107 -10.75 8.90 3.15
C ILE A 107 -11.27 8.43 1.79
N ASP A 108 -12.26 9.09 1.20
CA ASP A 108 -12.83 8.67 -0.09
C ASP A 108 -11.79 8.74 -1.21
N THR A 109 -10.95 9.79 -1.21
CA THR A 109 -9.86 9.95 -2.18
C THR A 109 -8.82 8.85 -2.00
N LEU A 110 -8.41 8.58 -0.76
CA LEU A 110 -7.43 7.54 -0.43
C LEU A 110 -7.94 6.14 -0.81
N ALA A 111 -9.19 5.83 -0.49
CA ALA A 111 -9.81 4.56 -0.86
C ALA A 111 -9.98 4.41 -2.38
N GLY A 112 -10.08 5.54 -3.10
CA GLY A 112 -10.03 5.59 -4.55
C GLY A 112 -8.68 5.14 -5.12
N PHE A 113 -7.56 5.56 -4.51
CA PHE A 113 -6.23 5.11 -4.91
C PHE A 113 -6.02 3.60 -4.70
N GLU A 114 -6.40 3.09 -3.52
CA GLU A 114 -6.30 1.64 -3.23
C GLU A 114 -7.19 0.82 -4.18
N SER A 115 -8.37 1.34 -4.55
CA SER A 115 -9.24 0.67 -5.53
C SER A 115 -8.61 0.66 -6.92
N LEU A 116 -7.95 1.75 -7.31
CA LEU A 116 -7.21 1.82 -8.57
C LEU A 116 -6.06 0.81 -8.59
N LEU A 117 -5.26 0.73 -7.52
CA LEU A 117 -4.18 -0.24 -7.42
C LEU A 117 -4.70 -1.67 -7.48
N TYR A 118 -5.76 -1.98 -6.72
CA TYR A 118 -6.41 -3.29 -6.77
C TYR A 118 -6.80 -3.68 -8.21
N ASP A 119 -7.46 -2.77 -8.93
CA ASP A 119 -7.92 -3.02 -10.30
C ASP A 119 -6.73 -3.18 -11.26
N GLU A 120 -5.72 -2.32 -11.15
CA GLU A 120 -4.55 -2.35 -12.04
C GLU A 120 -3.66 -3.57 -11.79
N TYR A 121 -3.46 -3.97 -10.53
CA TYR A 121 -2.77 -5.22 -10.19
C TYR A 121 -3.57 -6.44 -10.64
N SER A 122 -4.87 -6.44 -10.43
CA SER A 122 -5.75 -7.53 -10.89
C SER A 122 -5.62 -7.69 -12.40
N LYS A 123 -5.66 -6.59 -13.17
CA LYS A 123 -5.44 -6.63 -14.62
C LYS A 123 -4.04 -7.10 -14.99
N ALA A 124 -2.99 -6.49 -14.42
CA ALA A 124 -1.59 -6.79 -14.75
C ALA A 124 -1.27 -8.27 -14.53
N PHE A 125 -1.63 -8.80 -13.36
CA PHE A 125 -1.17 -10.12 -12.94
C PHE A 125 -2.12 -11.26 -13.36
N HIS A 126 -3.37 -10.97 -13.73
CA HIS A 126 -4.27 -11.95 -14.35
C HIS A 126 -4.16 -12.03 -15.88
N LEU A 127 -3.49 -11.08 -16.54
CA LEU A 127 -3.22 -11.15 -17.98
C LEU A 127 -2.03 -12.06 -18.36
N GLU A 128 -1.17 -12.44 -17.40
CA GLU A 128 0.05 -13.22 -17.68
C GLU A 128 0.07 -14.66 -17.14
N THR A 129 -0.73 -14.99 -16.14
CA THR A 129 -0.80 -16.37 -15.62
C THR A 129 -1.35 -17.38 -16.64
N THR A 130 -1.89 -16.93 -17.77
CA THR A 130 -2.29 -17.81 -18.90
C THR A 130 -1.18 -18.05 -19.93
N GLN A 131 -0.14 -17.21 -20.00
CA GLN A 131 0.99 -17.43 -20.90
C GLN A 131 2.11 -18.27 -20.27
N PHE A 132 2.26 -18.23 -18.95
CA PHE A 132 3.24 -19.09 -18.23
C PHE A 132 2.66 -20.44 -17.76
N ARG A 133 1.34 -20.66 -17.82
CA ARG A 133 0.69 -21.96 -17.54
C ARG A 133 0.49 -22.86 -18.78
N LYS A 134 1.30 -22.66 -19.82
CA LYS A 134 1.40 -23.63 -20.92
C LYS A 134 2.67 -24.47 -20.77
N ASP A 135 2.79 -25.16 -19.65
CA ASP A 135 3.30 -26.52 -19.61
C ASP A 135 3.06 -27.09 -18.21
N GLU A 136 2.89 -28.41 -18.17
CA GLU A 136 2.69 -29.26 -16.98
C GLU A 136 1.27 -29.37 -16.43
N GLY A 137 0.58 -30.40 -16.94
CA GLY A 137 -0.56 -30.99 -16.27
C GLY A 137 -0.19 -31.61 -14.92
N ASN A 138 -1.20 -31.69 -14.05
CA ASN A 138 -1.18 -32.34 -12.73
C ASN A 138 -0.19 -31.75 -11.71
N LYS A 139 -0.72 -30.96 -10.77
CA LYS A 139 -0.49 -31.14 -9.31
C LYS A 139 -1.35 -30.18 -8.46
N SER A 140 -1.88 -30.77 -7.39
CA SER A 140 -2.34 -30.24 -6.10
C SER A 140 -2.88 -28.80 -5.99
N HIS A 141 -4.07 -28.71 -5.37
CA HIS A 141 -4.54 -27.55 -4.62
C HIS A 141 -3.64 -27.23 -3.40
N GLU A 142 -2.34 -27.00 -3.60
CA GLU A 142 -1.59 -26.15 -2.67
C GLU A 142 -1.92 -24.71 -3.06
N SER A 143 -2.24 -23.88 -2.07
CA SER A 143 -2.34 -22.43 -2.27
C SER A 143 -0.93 -21.95 -2.59
N ASP A 144 -0.55 -21.98 -3.87
CA ASP A 144 0.71 -21.43 -4.33
C ASP A 144 0.78 -20.00 -3.79
N LEU A 145 1.75 -19.74 -2.90
CA LEU A 145 2.02 -18.42 -2.35
C LEU A 145 2.53 -17.56 -3.50
N ASP A 146 1.60 -16.94 -4.20
CA ASP A 146 1.83 -16.03 -5.30
C ASP A 146 1.97 -14.60 -4.77
N ILE A 147 3.12 -13.99 -5.02
CA ILE A 147 3.44 -12.63 -4.53
C ILE A 147 2.44 -11.59 -5.04
N PHE A 148 1.91 -11.78 -6.25
CA PHE A 148 0.94 -10.88 -6.85
C PHE A 148 -0.42 -10.99 -6.18
N SER A 149 -0.86 -12.21 -5.89
CA SER A 149 -2.07 -12.47 -5.10
C SER A 149 -1.96 -11.87 -3.68
N LEU A 150 -0.78 -11.90 -3.06
CA LEU A 150 -0.55 -11.24 -1.77
C LEU A 150 -0.73 -9.72 -1.87
N ILE A 151 -0.09 -9.07 -2.85
CA ILE A 151 -0.21 -7.62 -3.09
C ILE A 151 -1.68 -7.22 -3.33
N ILE A 152 -2.39 -7.94 -4.20
CA ILE A 152 -3.82 -7.65 -4.49
C ILE A 152 -4.68 -7.74 -3.22
N ASN A 153 -4.44 -8.73 -2.36
CA ASN A 153 -5.18 -8.88 -1.12
C ASN A 153 -4.88 -7.76 -0.11
N ASP A 154 -3.64 -7.26 -0.11
CA ASP A 154 -3.24 -6.12 0.71
C ASP A 154 -3.98 -4.85 0.28
N GLU A 155 -4.12 -4.56 -1.03
CA GLU A 155 -4.88 -3.40 -1.52
C GLU A 155 -6.37 -3.43 -1.09
N ASP A 156 -7.01 -4.60 -1.17
CA ASP A 156 -8.39 -4.78 -0.69
C ASP A 156 -8.49 -4.60 0.83
N LEU A 157 -7.47 -5.04 1.58
CA LEU A 157 -7.37 -4.80 3.01
C LEU A 157 -7.18 -3.31 3.34
N HIS A 158 -6.29 -2.60 2.63
CA HIS A 158 -6.06 -1.17 2.83
C HIS A 158 -7.33 -0.36 2.64
N LYS A 159 -8.10 -0.65 1.57
CA LYS A 159 -9.41 -0.04 1.34
C LYS A 159 -10.35 -0.25 2.52
N ARG A 160 -10.46 -1.48 3.03
CA ARG A 160 -11.30 -1.79 4.21
C ARG A 160 -10.82 -1.04 5.45
N ILE A 161 -9.50 -0.92 5.64
CA ILE A 161 -8.90 -0.15 6.73
C ILE A 161 -9.34 1.32 6.61
N LEU A 162 -9.14 1.95 5.45
CA LEU A 162 -9.48 3.37 5.23
C LEU A 162 -10.96 3.67 5.51
N ILE A 163 -11.88 2.82 5.02
CA ILE A 163 -13.31 2.96 5.29
C ILE A 163 -13.60 2.81 6.79
N SER A 164 -12.86 1.94 7.48
CA SER A 164 -13.02 1.69 8.92
C SER A 164 -12.43 2.78 9.80
N VAL A 165 -11.41 3.53 9.34
CA VAL A 165 -10.78 4.65 10.08
C VAL A 165 -11.83 5.64 10.57
N VAL A 166 -12.82 5.96 9.74
CA VAL A 166 -13.93 6.87 10.09
C VAL A 166 -14.68 6.39 11.34
N SER A 167 -14.97 5.09 11.42
CA SER A 167 -15.67 4.50 12.56
C SER A 167 -14.80 4.30 13.79
N LEU A 168 -13.47 4.19 13.60
CA LEU A 168 -12.50 3.93 14.66
C LEU A 168 -12.09 5.22 15.38
N CYS A 169 -12.05 6.36 14.68
CA CYS A 169 -11.83 7.67 15.32
C CYS A 169 -12.92 8.03 16.34
N ASP A 170 -14.07 7.34 16.34
CA ASP A 170 -15.12 7.51 17.37
C ASP A 170 -14.80 6.72 18.66
N LYS A 171 -13.86 5.77 18.62
CA LYS A 171 -13.46 4.93 19.73
C LYS A 171 -12.06 5.35 20.20
N LYS A 172 -11.98 6.24 21.20
CA LYS A 172 -10.70 6.61 21.82
C LYS A 172 -9.97 5.35 22.29
N LEU A 173 -8.80 5.08 21.70
CA LEU A 173 -7.85 4.11 22.23
C LEU A 173 -7.26 4.68 23.52
N ASP A 174 -7.85 4.33 24.65
CA ASP A 174 -7.33 4.69 25.97
C ASP A 174 -6.34 3.62 26.42
N PHE A 175 -5.05 3.82 26.14
CA PHE A 175 -3.97 3.06 26.77
C PHE A 175 -3.77 3.52 28.22
N LYS A 176 -4.84 3.51 29.02
CA LYS A 176 -4.68 3.60 30.47
C LYS A 176 -3.86 2.40 30.90
N ASN A 177 -2.68 2.69 31.46
CA ASN A 177 -1.81 1.75 32.16
C ASN A 177 -2.60 1.06 33.29
N ASN A 178 -3.37 0.04 32.93
CA ASN A 178 -3.96 -0.92 33.86
C ASN A 178 -2.95 -2.03 34.19
N ALA A 179 -1.66 -1.81 33.91
CA ALA A 179 -0.61 -2.66 34.43
C ALA A 179 -0.72 -2.63 35.97
N PRO A 180 -0.97 -3.77 36.64
CA PRO A 180 -0.99 -3.80 38.09
C PRO A 180 0.38 -3.29 38.57
N ILE A 181 0.36 -2.21 39.36
CA ILE A 181 1.55 -1.71 40.04
C ILE A 181 1.91 -2.76 41.09
N PHE A 182 2.70 -3.77 40.70
CA PHE A 182 3.28 -4.72 41.63
C PHE A 182 4.34 -3.97 42.46
N LYS A 183 3.93 -3.49 43.64
CA LYS A 183 4.89 -3.13 44.69
C LYS A 183 5.50 -4.44 45.19
N TYR A 184 6.73 -4.72 44.77
CA TYR A 184 7.53 -5.78 45.37
C TYR A 184 7.69 -5.49 46.87
N GLN A 185 6.98 -6.25 47.71
CA GLN A 185 7.21 -6.25 49.15
C GLN A 185 8.34 -7.25 49.42
N ASN A 186 9.55 -6.73 49.64
CA ASN A 186 10.83 -7.43 49.89
C ASN A 186 11.64 -7.85 48.65
N PRO A 187 12.62 -7.03 48.22
CA PRO A 187 13.63 -7.43 47.24
C PRO A 187 14.69 -8.42 47.79
N ASP A 188 14.75 -8.66 49.12
CA ASP A 188 15.87 -9.40 49.74
C ASP A 188 15.49 -10.76 50.36
N ARG A 189 14.39 -11.39 49.95
CA ARG A 189 14.11 -12.79 50.33
C ARG A 189 14.53 -13.73 49.20
N TRP A 190 15.78 -14.17 49.25
CA TRP A 190 16.28 -15.37 48.58
C TRP A 190 16.27 -16.55 49.55
#